data_AF-A0A5S5MBW0-F1
#
_entry.id   AF-A0A5S5MBW0-F1
#
_cell.length_a   1.000
_cell.length_b   1.000
_cell.length_c   1.000
_cell.angle_alpha   90.00
_cell.angle_beta   90.00
_cell.angle_gamma   90.00
#
_symmetry.space_group_name_H-M   'P 1'
#
loop_
_entity.id
_entity.type
_entity.pdbx_description
1 polymer ?
#
loop_
_entity_poly.entity_id
_entity_poly.type
_entity_poly.pdbx_seq_one_letter_code
_entity_poly.pdbx_strand_id
1 'polypeptide(L)'
;MIYVKDHKQYDMFSPFEHLGPKRLALLESSWAHLFREEILHRLPVKKLFHLFDDGKGRPTKELHAMLGLVLLHQMEDLTDDQAIRQYALNIEWHYALNI
;
A
#
# COMPACT_ATOMS: atom_id res chain seq x y z
N MET A 1 10.91 -12.52 18.91
CA MET A 1 10.78 -11.16 18.37
C MET A 1 10.17 -11.25 16.98
N ILE A 2 8.99 -10.65 16.76
CA ILE A 2 8.40 -10.57 15.42
C ILE A 2 8.87 -9.25 14.83
N TYR A 3 9.76 -9.32 13.84
CA TYR A 3 10.19 -8.14 13.09
C TYR A 3 9.00 -7.59 12.29
N VAL A 4 8.94 -6.28 12.13
CA VAL A 4 8.00 -5.64 11.18
C VAL A 4 8.22 -6.32 9.83
N LYS A 5 7.14 -6.79 9.18
CA LYS A 5 7.20 -7.33 7.82
C LYS A 5 7.70 -6.17 6.95
N ASP A 6 8.99 -6.20 6.64
CA ASP A 6 9.61 -5.24 5.73
C ASP A 6 8.90 -5.42 4.39
N HIS A 7 8.42 -4.34 3.79
CA HIS A 7 7.79 -4.46 2.47
C HIS A 7 8.80 -4.91 1.39
N LYS A 8 10.10 -4.91 1.69
CA LYS A 8 11.11 -5.63 0.88
C LYS A 8 10.91 -7.15 0.85
N GLN A 9 10.10 -7.71 1.74
CA GLN A 9 9.81 -9.13 1.77
C GLN A 9 8.59 -9.40 0.87
N TYR A 10 8.88 -9.93 -0.32
CA TYR A 10 7.85 -10.41 -1.25
C TYR A 10 6.93 -11.41 -0.55
N ASP A 11 5.62 -11.28 -0.84
CA ASP A 11 4.67 -12.27 -0.38
C ASP A 11 5.00 -13.62 -1.05
N MET A 12 4.97 -14.69 -0.27
CA MET A 12 5.26 -16.05 -0.76
C MET A 12 4.28 -16.48 -1.87
N PHE A 13 3.07 -15.92 -1.84
CA PHE A 13 2.05 -16.01 -2.88
C PHE A 13 1.49 -14.62 -3.11
N SER A 14 1.32 -14.21 -4.37
CA SER A 14 0.72 -12.91 -4.66
C SER A 14 -0.78 -12.97 -4.42
N PRO A 15 -1.37 -12.05 -3.61
CA PRO A 15 -2.81 -12.04 -3.38
C PRO A 15 -3.61 -11.75 -4.67
N PHE A 16 -2.93 -11.33 -5.74
CA PHE A 16 -3.50 -10.98 -7.04
C PHE A 16 -3.46 -12.13 -8.07
N GLU A 17 -2.92 -13.31 -7.72
CA GLU A 17 -2.83 -14.46 -8.64
C GLU A 17 -4.21 -14.92 -9.17
N HIS A 18 -5.26 -14.73 -8.38
CA HIS A 18 -6.64 -15.06 -8.75
C HIS A 18 -7.18 -14.27 -9.96
N LEU A 19 -6.52 -13.18 -10.37
CA LEU A 19 -6.94 -12.35 -11.51
C LEU A 19 -6.63 -13.01 -12.87
N GLY A 20 -5.75 -14.01 -12.90
CA GLY A 20 -5.25 -14.62 -14.13
C GLY A 20 -4.26 -13.72 -14.88
N PRO A 21 -3.49 -14.28 -15.82
CA PRO A 21 -2.29 -13.64 -16.36
C PRO A 21 -2.56 -12.35 -17.14
N LYS A 22 -3.69 -12.26 -17.86
CA LYS A 22 -4.02 -11.05 -18.64
C LYS A 22 -4.34 -9.85 -17.76
N ARG A 23 -5.13 -10.05 -16.70
CA ARG A 23 -5.50 -8.96 -15.78
C ARG A 23 -4.32 -8.55 -14.90
N LEU A 24 -3.49 -9.52 -14.51
CA LEU A 24 -2.25 -9.23 -13.80
C LEU A 24 -1.29 -8.39 -14.66
N ALA A 25 -1.09 -8.75 -15.93
CA ALA A 25 -0.26 -7.95 -16.84
C ALA A 25 -0.79 -6.52 -17.04
N LEU A 26 -2.11 -6.31 -17.02
CA LEU A 26 -2.70 -4.97 -17.05
C LEU A 26 -2.38 -4.17 -15.78
N LEU A 27 -2.44 -4.79 -14.60
CA LEU A 27 -2.02 -4.14 -13.35
C LEU A 27 -0.51 -3.83 -13.34
N GLU A 28 0.32 -4.78 -13.76
CA GLU A 28 1.78 -4.63 -13.81
C GLU A 28 2.24 -3.55 -14.80
N SER A 29 1.43 -3.23 -15.80
CA SER A 29 1.68 -2.16 -16.75
C SER A 29 1.03 -0.82 -16.38
N SER A 30 0.31 -0.74 -15.26
CA SER A 30 -0.37 0.48 -14.82
C SER A 30 0.47 1.28 -13.82
N TRP A 31 -0.01 2.49 -13.49
CA TRP A 31 0.61 3.36 -12.48
C TRP A 31 0.74 2.67 -11.12
N ALA A 32 -0.17 1.74 -10.82
CA ALA A 32 -0.23 1.04 -9.54
C ALA A 32 1.01 0.20 -9.29
N HIS A 33 1.58 -0.42 -10.34
CA HIS A 33 2.80 -1.20 -10.23
C HIS A 33 4.02 -0.33 -9.93
N LEU A 34 4.17 0.79 -10.63
CA LEU A 34 5.21 1.76 -10.33
C LEU A 34 5.09 2.27 -8.89
N PHE A 35 3.87 2.59 -8.45
CA PHE A 35 3.64 3.05 -7.08
C PHE A 35 4.06 1.98 -6.05
N ARG A 36 3.63 0.73 -6.26
CA ARG A 36 3.96 -0.39 -5.36
C ARG A 36 5.46 -0.62 -5.26
N GLU A 37 6.14 -0.78 -6.39
CA GLU A 37 7.54 -1.22 -6.42
C GLU A 37 8.52 -0.09 -6.08
N GLU A 38 8.22 1.15 -6.51
CA GLU A 38 9.17 2.26 -6.40
C GLU A 38 8.82 3.28 -5.31
N ILE A 39 7.54 3.47 -4.99
CA ILE A 39 7.10 4.55 -4.09
C ILE A 39 6.76 4.01 -2.70
N LEU A 40 5.89 3.00 -2.61
CA LEU A 40 5.33 2.50 -1.35
C LEU A 40 6.43 2.17 -0.33
N HIS A 41 7.49 1.49 -0.76
CA HIS A 41 8.58 1.03 0.11
C HIS A 41 9.58 2.14 0.48
N ARG A 42 9.53 3.28 -0.20
CA ARG A 42 10.37 4.45 0.07
C ARG A 42 9.67 5.49 0.93
N LEU A 43 8.38 5.29 1.23
CA LEU A 43 7.62 6.18 2.10
C LEU A 43 8.28 6.30 3.48
N PRO A 44 8.35 7.51 4.06
CA PRO A 44 9.10 7.78 5.28
C PRO A 44 8.34 7.33 6.55
N VAL A 45 7.75 6.13 6.58
CA VAL A 45 6.91 5.67 7.71
C VAL A 45 7.65 5.66 9.04
N LYS A 46 8.97 5.42 9.02
CA LYS A 46 9.81 5.41 10.24
C LYS A 46 9.82 6.77 10.92
N LYS A 47 9.62 7.86 10.18
CA LYS A 47 9.46 9.20 10.77
C LYS A 47 8.21 9.31 11.60
N LEU A 48 7.20 8.44 11.42
CA LEU A 48 5.96 8.46 12.20
C LEU A 48 6.04 7.57 13.44
N PHE A 49 7.01 6.66 13.55
CA PHE A 49 7.03 5.64 14.61
C PHE A 49 7.05 6.24 16.02
N HIS A 50 7.72 7.39 16.21
CA HIS A 50 7.77 8.09 17.49
C HIS A 50 6.42 8.68 17.95
N LEU A 51 5.44 8.76 17.05
CA LEU A 51 4.08 9.22 17.36
C LEU A 51 3.18 8.08 17.88
N PHE A 52 3.63 6.84 17.77
CA PHE A 52 2.87 5.67 18.22
C PHE A 52 3.32 5.24 19.60
N ASP A 53 2.37 4.69 20.37
CA ASP A 53 2.65 4.08 21.67
C ASP A 53 3.46 2.79 21.51
N ASP A 54 4.55 2.64 22.26
CA ASP A 54 5.44 1.48 22.17
C ASP A 54 4.76 0.14 22.50
N GLY A 55 3.70 0.16 23.32
CA GLY A 55 2.96 -1.02 23.75
C GLY A 55 1.70 -1.33 22.93
N LYS A 56 1.05 -0.30 22.36
CA LYS A 56 -0.26 -0.39 21.70
C LYS A 56 -0.25 -0.01 20.22
N GLY A 57 0.75 0.72 19.76
CA GLY A 57 0.87 1.27 18.40
C GLY A 57 2.02 0.65 17.62
N ARG A 58 2.15 -0.68 17.67
CA ARG A 58 3.28 -1.38 17.05
C ARG A 58 3.44 -0.98 15.58
N PRO A 59 4.65 -0.65 15.09
CA PRO A 59 4.85 -0.28 13.69
C PRO A 59 4.41 -1.43 12.78
N THR A 60 3.35 -1.24 12.00
CA THR A 60 2.76 -2.29 11.15
C THR A 60 2.99 -2.02 9.68
N LYS A 61 2.82 -3.08 8.87
CA LYS A 61 2.77 -3.03 7.39
C LYS A 61 1.75 -1.97 6.92
N GLU A 62 0.63 -1.88 7.62
CA GLU A 62 -0.49 -0.97 7.36
C GLU A 62 -0.08 0.50 7.32
N LEU A 63 0.96 0.92 8.05
CA LEU A 63 1.41 2.32 8.02
C LEU A 63 1.89 2.77 6.64
N HIS A 64 2.45 1.86 5.84
CA HIS A 64 2.82 2.21 4.46
C HIS A 64 1.57 2.35 3.59
N ALA A 65 0.58 1.46 3.75
CA ALA A 65 -0.68 1.54 3.02
C ALA A 65 -1.43 2.84 3.37
N MET A 66 -1.49 3.22 4.66
CA MET A 66 -2.15 4.45 5.10
C MET A 66 -1.42 5.70 4.61
N LEU A 67 -0.08 5.73 4.69
CA LEU A 67 0.69 6.87 4.16
C LEU A 67 0.60 6.93 2.62
N GLY A 68 0.55 5.78 1.95
CA GLY A 68 0.32 5.69 0.51
C GLY A 68 -1.08 6.16 0.11
N LEU A 69 -2.12 5.80 0.87
CA LEU A 69 -3.49 6.29 0.69
C LEU A 69 -3.54 7.82 0.78
N VAL A 70 -2.91 8.42 1.79
CA VAL A 70 -2.84 9.88 1.93
C VAL A 70 -2.11 10.51 0.74
N LEU A 71 -1.02 9.90 0.28
CA LEU A 71 -0.29 10.40 -0.89
C LEU A 71 -1.15 10.35 -2.16
N LEU A 72 -1.79 9.21 -2.43
CA LEU A 72 -2.66 9.04 -3.61
C LEU A 72 -3.89 9.96 -3.55
N HIS A 73 -4.50 10.13 -2.36
CA HIS A 73 -5.56 11.10 -2.14
C HIS A 73 -5.15 12.50 -2.61
N GLN A 74 -3.94 12.95 -2.24
CA GLN A 74 -3.44 14.29 -2.61
C GLN A 74 -3.01 14.36 -4.09
N MET A 75 -2.41 13.30 -4.63
CA MET A 75 -1.99 13.26 -6.04
C MET A 75 -3.17 13.34 -7.01
N GLU A 76 -4.27 12.71 -6.66
CA GLU A 76 -5.49 12.64 -7.47
C GLU A 76 -6.51 13.75 -7.13
N ASP A 77 -6.15 14.67 -6.22
CA ASP A 77 -7.03 15.76 -5.73
C ASP A 77 -8.43 15.26 -5.32
N LEU A 78 -8.45 14.15 -4.56
CA LEU A 78 -9.68 13.52 -4.13
C LEU A 78 -10.21 14.18 -2.85
N THR A 79 -11.53 14.08 -2.67
CA THR A 79 -12.15 14.22 -1.36
C THR A 79 -11.95 12.95 -0.52
N ASP A 80 -12.10 13.06 0.80
CA ASP A 80 -12.03 11.92 1.72
C ASP A 80 -12.98 10.79 1.30
N ASP A 81 -14.24 11.11 0.99
CA ASP A 81 -15.24 10.12 0.56
C ASP A 81 -14.83 9.40 -0.73
N GLN A 82 -14.20 10.11 -1.67
CA GLN A 82 -13.71 9.51 -2.91
C GLN A 82 -12.53 8.58 -2.63
N ALA A 83 -11.56 9.03 -1.84
CA ALA A 83 -10.41 8.19 -1.49
C ALA A 83 -10.81 6.95 -0.70
N ILE A 84 -11.79 7.07 0.22
CA ILE A 84 -12.36 5.91 0.93
C ILE A 84 -12.95 4.92 -0.06
N ARG A 85 -13.69 5.38 -1.08
CA ARG A 85 -14.25 4.49 -2.11
C ARG A 85 -13.17 3.82 -2.94
N GLN A 86 -12.12 4.56 -3.33
CA GLN A 86 -10.98 3.96 -4.06
C GLN A 86 -10.28 2.90 -3.20
N TYR A 87 -9.96 3.23 -1.96
CA TYR A 87 -9.34 2.31 -1.01
C TYR A 87 -10.21 1.07 -0.74
N ALA A 88 -11.54 1.21 -0.72
CA ALA A 88 -12.43 0.10 -0.42
C ALA A 88 -12.68 -0.83 -1.63
N LEU A 89 -12.68 -0.30 -2.86
CA LEU A 89 -13.26 -1.00 -4.01
C LEU A 89 -12.35 -1.06 -5.26
N ASN A 90 -11.30 -0.25 -5.35
CA ASN A 90 -10.47 -0.18 -6.53
C ASN A 90 -9.27 -1.11 -6.45
N ILE A 91 -9.23 -2.10 -7.33
CA ILE A 91 -8.17 -3.12 -7.35
C ILE A 91 -6.79 -2.56 -7.73
N GLU A 92 -6.71 -1.47 -8.50
CA GLU A 92 -5.43 -0.80 -8.75
C GLU A 92 -4.89 -0.18 -7.47
N TRP A 93 -5.76 0.40 -6.63
CA TRP A 93 -5.37 0.93 -5.33
C TRP A 93 -4.99 -0.18 -4.36
N HIS A 94 -5.73 -1.29 -4.36
CA HIS A 94 -5.38 -2.46 -3.54
C HIS A 94 -4.01 -3.01 -3.92
N TYR A 95 -3.75 -3.11 -5.23
CA TYR A 95 -2.46 -3.52 -5.77
C TYR A 95 -1.34 -2.54 -5.41
N ALA A 96 -1.55 -1.24 -5.61
CA ALA A 96 -0.57 -0.18 -5.32
C ALA A 96 -0.19 -0.13 -3.84
N LEU A 97 -1.16 -0.32 -2.93
CA LEU A 97 -0.99 -0.23 -1.48
C LEU A 97 -0.63 -1.58 -0.84
N ASN A 98 -0.63 -2.66 -1.61
CA ASN A 98 -0.36 -4.03 -1.17
C ASN A 98 -1.26 -4.49 0.00
N ILE A 99 -2.57 -4.25 -0.14
CA ILE A 99 -3.64 -4.62 0.82
C ILE A 99 -4.54 -5.72 0.28
#